data_AF-A0A7S2D2Z9-F1
#
_entry.id   AF-A0A7S2D2Z9-F1
#
_cell.length_a   1.000
_cell.length_b   1.000
_cell.length_c   1.000
_cell.angle_alpha   90.00
_cell.angle_beta   90.00
_cell.angle_gamma   90.00
#
_symmetry.space_group_name_H-M   'P 1'
#
loop_
_entity.id
_entity.type
_entity.pdbx_description
1 polymer ?
#
loop_
_entity_poly.entity_id
_entity_poly.type
_entity_poly.pdbx_seq_one_letter_code
_entity_poly.pdbx_strand_id
1 'polypeptide(L)'
;ELLSVLGSSDPTSIQVHMLKLFDNVKAVEFSRNKRNVLGMMDPKKESFDFVTPSVVDGPVETWMEAVEDQMKISLHDILKEGVFKYAKMERAVWIEECLGMVDIAGSQIWWTWEVEDVFRKVGAGDKYAMKELETKLTGQLNVMVAMVRRTDLKGQSRKKVNSLLIIDVHARDIVDMFVRESILHA
;
A
#
# COMPACT_ATOMS: atom_id res chain seq x y z
N GLU A 1 32.11 -5.74 4.81
CA GLU A 1 30.63 -5.68 4.67
C GLU A 1 30.21 -4.83 3.48
N LEU A 2 30.38 -3.50 3.45
CA LEU A 2 30.12 -2.69 2.23
C LEU A 2 31.28 -2.70 1.22
N LEU A 3 32.52 -2.83 1.71
CA LEU A 3 33.73 -2.91 0.87
C LEU A 3 33.73 -4.08 -0.13
N SER A 4 33.01 -5.18 0.18
CA SER A 4 32.87 -6.32 -0.73
C SER A 4 31.99 -6.02 -1.94
N VAL A 5 31.10 -5.04 -1.85
CA VAL A 5 30.29 -4.55 -2.96
C VAL A 5 31.10 -3.59 -3.83
N LEU A 6 31.85 -2.67 -3.19
CA LEU A 6 32.67 -1.66 -3.89
C LEU A 6 33.78 -2.26 -4.76
N GLY A 7 34.27 -3.45 -4.39
CA GLY A 7 35.27 -4.18 -5.17
C GLY A 7 34.69 -5.18 -6.20
N SER A 8 33.37 -5.34 -6.27
CA SER A 8 32.73 -6.33 -7.13
C SER A 8 32.24 -5.70 -8.44
N SER A 9 32.55 -6.34 -9.57
CA SER A 9 32.00 -5.96 -10.88
C SER A 9 30.60 -6.54 -11.13
N ASP A 10 30.12 -7.44 -10.27
CA ASP A 10 28.78 -8.01 -10.36
C ASP A 10 27.78 -7.16 -9.55
N PRO A 11 26.85 -6.44 -10.18
CA PRO A 11 25.90 -5.57 -9.48
C PRO A 11 24.96 -6.36 -8.58
N THR A 12 24.76 -7.66 -8.84
CA THR A 12 23.89 -8.51 -8.01
C THR A 12 24.45 -8.77 -6.61
N SER A 13 25.74 -8.48 -6.37
CA SER A 13 26.37 -8.58 -5.05
C SER A 13 25.72 -7.67 -4.00
N ILE A 14 25.03 -6.58 -4.41
CA ILE A 14 24.30 -5.69 -3.49
C ILE A 14 23.12 -6.39 -2.79
N GLN A 15 22.56 -7.45 -3.37
CA GLN A 15 21.30 -8.07 -2.94
C GLN A 15 21.33 -8.52 -1.47
N VAL A 16 22.49 -8.98 -0.98
CA VAL A 16 22.64 -9.43 0.42
C VAL A 16 22.58 -8.28 1.42
N HIS A 17 22.75 -7.03 0.94
CA HIS A 17 22.75 -5.82 1.74
C HIS A 17 21.44 -5.02 1.64
N MET A 18 20.52 -5.37 0.75
CA MET A 18 19.29 -4.57 0.49
C MET A 18 18.49 -4.25 1.75
N LEU A 19 18.29 -5.23 2.64
CA LEU A 19 17.57 -5.03 3.90
C LEU A 19 18.31 -4.16 4.93
N LYS A 20 19.61 -3.95 4.74
CA LYS A 20 20.41 -3.03 5.56
C LYS A 20 20.42 -1.61 4.98
N LEU A 21 20.14 -1.48 3.67
CA LEU A 21 20.20 -0.21 2.94
C LEU A 21 18.83 0.47 2.85
N PHE A 22 17.77 -0.31 2.67
CA PHE A 22 16.41 0.20 2.53
C PHE A 22 15.47 -0.52 3.48
N ASP A 23 14.56 0.23 4.06
CA ASP A 23 13.47 -0.33 4.84
C ASP A 23 12.55 -1.15 3.91
N ASN A 24 12.36 -2.42 4.28
CA ASN A 24 11.41 -3.33 3.65
C ASN A 24 11.68 -3.62 2.15
N VAL A 25 12.90 -3.46 1.65
CA VAL A 25 13.32 -3.94 0.32
C VAL A 25 14.18 -5.19 0.49
N LYS A 26 13.66 -6.36 0.09
CA LYS A 26 14.40 -7.62 0.19
C LYS A 26 15.34 -7.82 -0.99
N ALA A 27 14.89 -7.47 -2.18
CA ALA A 27 15.63 -7.66 -3.41
C ALA A 27 15.15 -6.69 -4.49
N VAL A 28 16.01 -6.46 -5.48
CA VAL A 28 15.64 -5.83 -6.75
C VAL A 28 15.66 -6.84 -7.89
N GLU A 29 14.88 -6.62 -8.94
CA GLU A 29 14.88 -7.50 -10.10
C GLU A 29 15.85 -6.99 -11.16
N PHE A 30 16.86 -7.78 -11.51
CA PHE A 30 17.80 -7.43 -12.58
C PHE A 30 17.34 -8.02 -13.93
N SER A 31 17.59 -7.29 -15.01
CA SER A 31 17.48 -7.83 -16.37
C SER A 31 18.44 -9.01 -16.56
N ARG A 32 18.17 -9.87 -17.56
CA ARG A 32 19.00 -11.06 -17.84
C ARG A 32 20.49 -10.73 -18.06
N ASN A 33 20.79 -9.57 -18.65
CA ASN A 33 22.16 -9.10 -18.89
C ASN A 33 22.72 -8.26 -17.73
N LYS A 34 21.98 -8.11 -16.62
CA LYS A 34 22.33 -7.33 -15.41
C LYS A 34 22.62 -5.85 -15.66
N ARG A 35 22.17 -5.30 -16.81
CA ARG A 35 22.38 -3.90 -17.17
C ARG A 35 21.27 -2.97 -16.70
N ASN A 36 20.12 -3.52 -16.30
CA ASN A 36 19.02 -2.73 -15.77
C ASN A 36 18.44 -3.40 -14.52
N VAL A 37 17.90 -2.58 -13.63
CA VAL A 37 16.99 -2.98 -12.56
C VAL A 37 15.56 -2.69 -13.01
N LEU A 38 14.73 -3.71 -12.99
CA LEU A 38 13.37 -3.72 -13.54
C LEU A 38 12.29 -3.45 -12.49
N GLY A 39 12.58 -3.70 -11.22
CA GLY A 39 11.58 -3.63 -10.15
C GLY A 39 12.17 -3.98 -8.79
N MET A 40 11.31 -4.06 -7.78
CA MET A 40 11.70 -4.47 -6.44
C MET A 40 10.74 -5.48 -5.82
N MET A 41 11.24 -6.22 -4.82
CA MET A 41 10.50 -7.20 -4.04
C MET A 41 10.74 -7.00 -2.54
N ASP A 42 9.67 -7.07 -1.77
CA ASP A 42 9.68 -6.99 -0.31
C ASP A 42 9.95 -8.37 0.34
N PRO A 43 10.21 -8.44 1.66
CA PRO A 43 10.42 -9.70 2.38
C PRO A 43 9.23 -10.67 2.35
N LYS A 44 8.03 -10.14 2.10
CA LYS A 44 6.77 -10.89 2.07
C LYS A 44 6.40 -11.33 0.64
N LYS A 45 7.30 -11.10 -0.33
CA LYS A 45 7.18 -11.43 -1.75
C LYS A 45 6.14 -10.61 -2.51
N GLU A 46 5.76 -9.44 -2.00
CA GLU A 46 5.11 -8.42 -2.82
C GLU A 46 6.17 -7.71 -3.65
N SER A 47 5.86 -7.48 -4.92
CA SER A 47 6.78 -6.86 -5.87
C SER A 47 6.04 -5.93 -6.80
N PHE A 48 6.76 -4.98 -7.36
CA PHE A 48 6.28 -4.12 -8.43
C PHE A 48 7.41 -3.77 -9.38
N ASP A 49 7.03 -3.58 -10.65
CA ASP A 49 7.92 -3.15 -11.70
C ASP A 49 8.11 -1.64 -11.64
N PHE A 50 9.30 -1.19 -12.02
CA PHE A 50 9.57 0.22 -12.19
C PHE A 50 8.93 0.74 -13.47
N VAL A 51 8.40 1.95 -13.41
CA VAL A 51 7.83 2.66 -14.56
C VAL A 51 8.87 2.77 -15.68
N THR A 52 10.13 3.06 -15.31
CA THR A 52 11.27 2.99 -16.22
C THR A 52 12.36 2.11 -15.61
N PRO A 53 12.90 1.12 -16.34
CA PRO A 53 14.06 0.36 -15.88
C PRO A 53 15.23 1.28 -15.53
N SER A 54 15.82 1.09 -14.35
CA SER A 54 16.98 1.87 -13.91
C SER A 54 18.26 1.26 -14.44
N VAL A 55 19.12 2.06 -15.06
CA VAL A 55 20.36 1.57 -15.69
C VAL A 55 21.42 1.31 -14.62
N VAL A 56 22.09 0.16 -14.73
CA VAL A 56 23.25 -0.19 -13.91
C VAL A 56 24.51 0.30 -14.63
N ASP A 57 24.98 1.48 -14.26
CA ASP A 57 26.20 2.07 -14.81
C ASP A 57 26.97 2.87 -13.75
N GLY A 58 28.30 2.84 -13.83
CA GLY A 58 29.17 3.53 -12.89
C GLY A 58 29.22 2.93 -11.47
N PRO A 59 29.63 3.75 -10.47
CA PRO A 59 29.73 3.35 -9.07
C PRO A 59 28.39 2.88 -8.49
N VAL A 60 28.45 1.97 -7.50
CA VAL A 60 27.25 1.36 -6.92
C VAL A 60 26.30 2.36 -6.30
N GLU A 61 26.84 3.39 -5.65
CA GLU A 61 26.07 4.45 -5.03
C GLU A 61 25.25 5.22 -6.06
N THR A 62 25.84 5.49 -7.23
CA THR A 62 25.20 6.28 -8.29
C THR A 62 24.00 5.57 -8.89
N TRP A 63 24.16 4.30 -9.29
CA TRP A 63 23.02 3.59 -9.88
C TRP A 63 22.01 3.12 -8.83
N MET A 64 22.42 2.91 -7.57
CA MET A 64 21.47 2.62 -6.48
C MET A 64 20.62 3.83 -6.11
N GLU A 65 21.17 5.05 -6.17
CA GLU A 65 20.39 6.28 -6.03
C GLU A 65 19.35 6.40 -7.14
N ALA A 66 19.72 6.11 -8.39
CA ALA A 66 18.77 6.06 -9.50
C ALA A 66 17.69 4.98 -9.32
N VAL A 67 18.04 3.82 -8.75
CA VAL A 67 17.08 2.77 -8.38
C VAL A 67 16.10 3.26 -7.31
N GLU A 68 16.58 3.96 -6.27
CA GLU A 68 15.73 4.54 -5.24
C GLU A 68 14.73 5.55 -5.82
N ASP A 69 15.19 6.40 -6.73
CA ASP A 69 14.32 7.36 -7.42
C ASP A 69 13.22 6.65 -8.23
N GLN A 70 13.59 5.58 -8.96
CA GLN A 70 12.60 4.77 -9.69
C GLN A 70 11.63 4.04 -8.75
N MET A 71 12.07 3.59 -7.57
CA MET A 71 11.16 3.04 -6.55
C MET A 71 10.12 4.07 -6.14
N LYS A 72 10.54 5.31 -5.82
CA LYS A 72 9.65 6.39 -5.38
C LYS A 72 8.66 6.80 -6.47
N ILE A 73 9.14 7.04 -7.69
CA ILE A 73 8.31 7.44 -8.84
C ILE A 73 7.26 6.37 -9.11
N SER A 74 7.68 5.11 -9.21
CA SER A 74 6.80 4.00 -9.54
C SER A 74 5.76 3.78 -8.44
N LEU A 75 6.17 3.79 -7.17
CA LEU A 75 5.24 3.61 -6.06
C LEU A 75 4.23 4.76 -5.95
N HIS A 76 4.63 5.99 -6.25
CA HIS A 76 3.74 7.13 -6.27
C HIS A 76 2.65 6.99 -7.36
N ASP A 77 3.02 6.52 -8.54
CA ASP A 77 2.06 6.28 -9.63
C ASP A 77 1.11 5.11 -9.31
N ILE A 78 1.65 4.01 -8.77
CA ILE A 78 0.87 2.85 -8.29
C ILE A 78 -0.11 3.29 -7.19
N LEU A 79 0.32 4.12 -6.24
CA LEU A 79 -0.56 4.64 -5.19
C LEU A 79 -1.67 5.51 -5.77
N LYS A 80 -1.36 6.42 -6.69
CA LYS A 80 -2.37 7.26 -7.35
C LYS A 80 -3.41 6.43 -8.09
N GLU A 81 -2.96 5.43 -8.85
CA GLU A 81 -3.85 4.52 -9.56
C GLU A 81 -4.73 3.72 -8.59
N GLY A 82 -4.14 3.15 -7.54
CA GLY A 82 -4.86 2.42 -6.51
C GLY A 82 -5.93 3.28 -5.83
N VAL A 83 -5.58 4.50 -5.40
CA VAL A 83 -6.54 5.45 -4.80
C VAL A 83 -7.67 5.78 -5.77
N PHE A 84 -7.37 6.02 -7.05
CA PHE A 84 -8.40 6.30 -8.05
C PHE A 84 -9.34 5.12 -8.29
N LYS A 85 -8.79 3.91 -8.31
CA LYS A 85 -9.54 2.66 -8.52
C LYS A 85 -10.47 2.31 -7.36
N TYR A 86 -10.13 2.69 -6.11
CA TYR A 86 -10.91 2.36 -4.91
C TYR A 86 -12.40 2.71 -5.06
N ALA A 87 -12.73 3.90 -5.57
CA ALA A 87 -14.12 4.34 -5.72
C ALA A 87 -14.86 3.69 -6.90
N LYS A 88 -14.15 2.95 -7.76
CA LYS A 88 -14.68 2.39 -9.01
C LYS A 88 -14.76 0.87 -9.01
N MET A 89 -14.33 0.24 -7.93
CA MET A 89 -14.19 -1.21 -7.82
C MET A 89 -14.88 -1.71 -6.57
N GLU A 90 -15.30 -2.97 -6.60
CA GLU A 90 -15.70 -3.64 -5.36
C GLU A 90 -14.50 -3.77 -4.43
N ARG A 91 -14.74 -3.55 -3.13
CA ARG A 91 -13.69 -3.52 -2.10
C ARG A 91 -12.84 -4.79 -2.11
N ALA A 92 -13.45 -5.97 -2.25
CA ALA A 92 -12.73 -7.23 -2.26
C ALA A 92 -11.78 -7.37 -3.46
N VAL A 93 -12.24 -6.98 -4.65
CA VAL A 93 -11.45 -7.01 -5.88
C VAL A 93 -10.31 -6.00 -5.80
N TRP A 94 -10.60 -4.78 -5.31
CA TRP A 94 -9.59 -3.74 -5.13
C TRP A 94 -8.46 -4.18 -4.19
N ILE A 95 -8.81 -4.80 -3.04
CA ILE A 95 -7.82 -5.35 -2.10
C ILE A 95 -7.00 -6.45 -2.75
N GLU A 96 -7.58 -7.30 -3.61
CA GLU A 96 -6.81 -8.36 -4.25
C GLU A 96 -5.79 -7.82 -5.27
N GLU A 97 -6.18 -6.81 -6.06
CA GLU A 97 -5.36 -6.23 -7.13
C GLU A 97 -4.25 -5.29 -6.62
N CYS A 98 -4.48 -4.55 -5.54
CA CYS A 98 -3.53 -3.55 -5.06
C CYS A 98 -2.39 -4.18 -4.22
N LEU A 99 -1.25 -3.47 -4.16
CA LEU A 99 -0.19 -3.78 -3.18
C LEU A 99 -0.70 -3.52 -1.76
N GLY A 100 -0.26 -4.30 -0.77
CA GLY A 100 -0.70 -4.14 0.61
C GLY A 100 -0.42 -2.75 1.21
N MET A 101 0.67 -2.11 0.80
CA MET A 101 0.95 -0.72 1.22
C MET A 101 -0.01 0.29 0.58
N VAL A 102 -0.46 0.03 -0.67
CA VAL A 102 -1.46 0.85 -1.36
C VAL A 102 -2.84 0.62 -0.78
N ASP A 103 -3.17 -0.62 -0.39
CA ASP A 103 -4.41 -0.93 0.32
C ASP A 103 -4.55 -0.10 1.59
N ILE A 104 -3.50 -0.09 2.41
CA ILE A 104 -3.46 0.61 3.70
C ILE A 104 -3.52 2.13 3.50
N ALA A 105 -2.67 2.69 2.64
CA ALA A 105 -2.63 4.13 2.41
C ALA A 105 -3.91 4.62 1.73
N GLY A 106 -4.37 3.92 0.69
CA GLY A 106 -5.57 4.24 -0.05
C GLY A 106 -6.85 4.17 0.80
N SER A 107 -6.96 3.16 1.68
CA SER A 107 -8.08 3.06 2.63
C SER A 107 -8.15 4.28 3.54
N GLN A 108 -7.00 4.68 4.12
CA GLN A 108 -6.95 5.84 5.01
C GLN A 108 -7.26 7.16 4.30
N ILE A 109 -6.74 7.36 3.08
CA ILE A 109 -7.06 8.54 2.26
C ILE A 109 -8.57 8.64 2.03
N TRP A 110 -9.20 7.55 1.60
CA TRP A 110 -10.64 7.54 1.36
C TRP A 110 -11.45 7.71 2.63
N TRP A 111 -11.09 7.01 3.70
CA TRP A 111 -11.77 7.16 4.99
C TRP A 111 -11.70 8.60 5.49
N THR A 112 -10.53 9.25 5.46
CA THR A 112 -10.39 10.65 5.85
C THR A 112 -11.29 11.56 5.02
N TRP A 113 -11.28 11.41 3.70
CA TRP A 113 -12.12 12.20 2.81
C TRP A 113 -13.62 11.98 3.08
N GLU A 114 -14.05 10.73 3.28
CA GLU A 114 -15.44 10.38 3.56
C GLU A 114 -15.94 10.94 4.90
N VAL A 115 -15.10 10.90 5.93
CA VAL A 115 -15.41 11.48 7.25
C VAL A 115 -15.54 12.99 7.15
N GLU A 116 -14.60 13.68 6.48
CA GLU A 116 -14.71 15.12 6.24
C GLU A 116 -15.97 15.49 5.44
N ASP A 117 -16.32 14.68 4.43
CA ASP A 117 -17.52 14.88 3.62
C ASP A 117 -18.80 14.74 4.43
N VAL A 118 -18.83 13.75 5.33
CA VAL A 118 -19.92 13.57 6.27
C VAL A 118 -20.04 14.76 7.21
N PHE A 119 -18.95 15.29 7.76
CA PHE A 119 -19.02 16.49 8.60
C PHE A 119 -19.60 17.69 7.83
N ARG A 120 -19.23 17.87 6.55
CA ARG A 120 -19.83 18.91 5.69
C ARG A 120 -21.34 18.69 5.51
N LYS A 121 -21.79 17.46 5.25
CA LYS A 121 -23.21 17.10 5.10
C LYS A 121 -24.00 17.34 6.39
N VAL A 122 -23.45 16.96 7.53
CA VAL A 122 -24.04 17.23 8.86
C VAL A 122 -24.19 18.74 9.08
N GLY A 123 -23.16 19.53 8.77
CA GLY A 123 -23.23 20.99 8.83
C GLY A 123 -24.27 21.60 7.88
N ALA A 124 -24.54 20.96 6.75
CA ALA A 124 -25.59 21.35 5.81
C ALA A 124 -27.00 20.89 6.21
N GLY A 125 -27.14 20.15 7.32
CA GLY A 125 -28.43 19.75 7.91
C GLY A 125 -28.74 18.25 7.82
N ASP A 126 -27.91 17.44 7.15
CA ASP A 126 -28.07 15.99 7.10
C ASP A 126 -27.51 15.33 8.36
N LYS A 127 -28.36 15.23 9.39
CA LYS A 127 -27.99 14.65 10.69
C LYS A 127 -27.77 13.13 10.64
N TYR A 128 -28.13 12.45 9.55
CA TYR A 128 -28.00 10.99 9.44
C TYR A 128 -26.72 10.55 8.71
N ALA A 129 -26.05 11.46 7.99
CA ALA A 129 -24.84 11.17 7.23
C ALA A 129 -23.76 10.39 8.00
N MET A 130 -23.53 10.70 9.28
CA MET A 130 -22.56 9.97 10.11
C MET A 130 -22.99 8.52 10.38
N LYS A 131 -24.28 8.29 10.60
CA LYS A 131 -24.82 6.93 10.83
C LYS A 131 -24.80 6.10 9.54
N GLU A 132 -25.02 6.73 8.39
CA GLU A 132 -24.92 6.09 7.09
C GLU A 132 -23.48 5.66 6.79
N LEU A 133 -22.49 6.52 7.09
CA LEU A 133 -21.08 6.17 6.96
C LEU A 133 -20.70 5.01 7.89
N GLU A 134 -21.12 5.02 9.16
CA GLU A 134 -20.89 3.89 10.08
C GLU A 134 -21.46 2.57 9.51
N THR A 135 -22.68 2.62 8.97
CA THR A 135 -23.33 1.46 8.35
C THR A 135 -22.53 0.95 7.14
N LYS A 136 -22.03 1.87 6.30
CA LYS A 136 -21.19 1.54 5.14
C LYS A 136 -19.87 0.88 5.58
N LEU A 137 -19.17 1.46 6.55
CA LEU A 137 -17.90 0.93 7.06
C LEU A 137 -18.07 -0.45 7.68
N THR A 138 -19.14 -0.65 8.46
CA THR A 138 -19.53 -1.97 9.00
C THR A 138 -19.80 -2.98 7.88
N GLY A 139 -20.43 -2.57 6.77
CA GLY A 139 -20.60 -3.39 5.58
C GLY A 139 -19.26 -3.82 4.95
N GLN A 140 -18.33 -2.87 4.76
CA GLN A 140 -17.00 -3.16 4.22
C GLN A 140 -16.19 -4.10 5.14
N LEU A 141 -16.28 -3.94 6.46
CA LEU A 141 -15.68 -4.87 7.43
C LEU A 141 -16.19 -6.30 7.25
N ASN A 142 -17.50 -6.47 7.08
CA ASN A 142 -18.09 -7.79 6.87
C ASN A 142 -17.58 -8.46 5.58
N VAL A 143 -17.39 -7.68 4.51
CA VAL A 143 -16.77 -8.17 3.26
C VAL A 143 -15.36 -8.69 3.54
N MET A 144 -14.53 -7.95 4.26
CA MET A 144 -13.16 -8.38 4.58
C MET A 144 -13.11 -9.59 5.52
N VAL A 145 -14.00 -9.66 6.52
CA VAL A 145 -14.13 -10.84 7.37
C VAL A 145 -14.48 -12.08 6.54
N ALA A 146 -15.38 -11.94 5.56
CA ALA A 146 -15.69 -13.03 4.64
C ALA A 146 -14.46 -13.40 3.78
N MET A 147 -13.72 -12.42 3.26
CA MET A 147 -12.49 -12.67 2.50
C MET A 147 -11.45 -13.46 3.29
N VAL A 148 -11.23 -13.12 4.57
CA VAL A 148 -10.29 -13.83 5.46
C VAL A 148 -10.78 -15.24 5.77
N ARG A 149 -12.08 -15.53 5.74
CA ARG A 149 -12.61 -16.88 5.98
C ARG A 149 -12.51 -17.80 4.77
N ARG A 150 -12.29 -17.26 3.57
CA ARG A 150 -12.09 -18.07 2.36
C ARG A 150 -10.89 -19.00 2.50
N THR A 151 -11.03 -20.24 2.04
CA THR A 151 -9.99 -21.28 2.14
C THR A 151 -8.96 -21.20 1.01
N ASP A 152 -9.33 -20.66 -0.14
CA ASP A 152 -8.51 -20.50 -1.35
C ASP A 152 -7.59 -19.27 -1.33
N LEU A 153 -7.77 -18.37 -0.35
CA LEU A 153 -6.93 -17.18 -0.23
C LEU A 153 -5.49 -17.56 0.19
N LYS A 154 -4.54 -17.26 -0.71
CA LYS A 154 -3.10 -17.47 -0.49
C LYS A 154 -2.63 -16.85 0.82
N GLY A 155 -1.64 -17.48 1.47
CA GLY A 155 -1.13 -17.03 2.77
C GLY A 155 -0.66 -15.56 2.80
N GLN A 156 -0.07 -15.07 1.72
CA GLN A 156 0.36 -13.66 1.61
C GLN A 156 -0.84 -12.71 1.52
N SER A 157 -1.78 -12.98 0.62
CA SER A 157 -3.02 -12.20 0.49
C SER A 157 -3.81 -12.18 1.80
N ARG A 158 -3.82 -13.29 2.55
CA ARG A 158 -4.45 -13.35 3.88
C ARG A 158 -3.79 -12.43 4.91
N LYS A 159 -2.45 -12.36 4.92
CA LYS A 159 -1.72 -11.40 5.78
C LYS A 159 -2.06 -9.96 5.40
N LYS A 160 -2.09 -9.66 4.10
CA LYS A 160 -2.48 -8.34 3.56
C LYS A 160 -3.88 -7.93 4.03
N VAL A 161 -4.89 -8.78 3.83
CA VAL A 161 -6.27 -8.50 4.26
C VAL A 161 -6.35 -8.36 5.78
N ASN A 162 -5.65 -9.20 6.55
CA ASN A 162 -5.64 -9.09 8.02
C ASN A 162 -5.05 -7.75 8.49
N SER A 163 -3.97 -7.27 7.86
CA SER A 163 -3.37 -5.98 8.19
C SER A 163 -4.34 -4.83 7.93
N LEU A 164 -5.02 -4.84 6.78
CA LEU A 164 -6.03 -3.83 6.46
C LEU A 164 -7.24 -3.89 7.40
N LEU A 165 -7.71 -5.11 7.73
CA LEU A 165 -8.85 -5.32 8.62
C LEU A 165 -8.66 -4.66 9.99
N ILE A 166 -7.44 -4.70 10.55
CA ILE A 166 -7.13 -4.06 11.84
C ILE A 166 -7.32 -2.54 11.74
N ILE A 167 -6.87 -1.93 10.65
CA ILE A 167 -6.96 -0.48 10.42
C ILE A 167 -8.43 -0.08 10.24
N ASP A 168 -9.16 -0.80 9.40
CA ASP A 168 -10.56 -0.50 9.11
C ASP A 168 -11.47 -0.72 10.34
N VAL A 169 -11.15 -1.66 11.24
CA VAL A 169 -11.87 -1.81 12.52
C VAL A 169 -11.70 -0.55 13.35
N HIS A 170 -10.47 -0.04 13.48
CA HIS A 170 -10.22 1.20 14.21
C HIS A 170 -10.93 2.40 13.56
N ALA A 171 -10.86 2.51 12.24
CA ALA A 171 -11.52 3.55 11.47
C ALA A 171 -13.05 3.55 11.66
N ARG A 172 -13.68 2.37 11.66
CA ARG A 172 -15.11 2.22 11.95
C ARG A 172 -15.42 2.58 13.40
N ASP A 173 -14.61 2.12 14.36
CA ASP A 173 -14.83 2.36 15.79
C ASP A 173 -14.77 3.86 16.12
N ILE A 174 -13.90 4.63 15.46
CA ILE A 174 -13.87 6.11 15.55
C ILE A 174 -15.20 6.70 15.06
N VAL A 175 -15.73 6.24 13.93
CA VAL A 175 -17.01 6.74 13.40
C VAL A 175 -18.19 6.31 14.28
N ASP A 176 -18.18 5.09 14.84
CA ASP A 176 -19.17 4.65 15.84
C ASP A 176 -19.15 5.55 17.09
N MET A 177 -17.95 5.91 17.57
CA MET A 177 -17.79 6.87 18.66
C MET A 177 -18.41 8.23 18.30
N PHE A 178 -18.16 8.76 17.10
CA PHE A 178 -18.77 10.02 16.65
C PHE A 178 -20.30 9.96 16.67
N VAL A 179 -20.89 8.85 16.25
CA VAL A 179 -22.35 8.63 16.31
C VAL A 179 -22.84 8.59 17.76
N ARG A 180 -22.21 7.77 18.61
CA ARG A 180 -22.64 7.57 20.00
C ARG A 180 -22.53 8.83 20.85
N GLU A 181 -21.47 9.60 20.66
CA GLU A 181 -21.20 10.82 21.41
C GLU A 181 -21.80 12.06 20.76
N SER A 182 -22.50 11.90 19.62
CA SER A 182 -23.11 13.00 18.86
C SER A 182 -22.09 14.08 18.49
N ILE A 183 -20.93 13.67 17.97
CA ILE A 183 -19.93 14.58 17.42
C ILE A 183 -20.40 15.01 16.03
N LEU A 184 -20.94 16.22 15.95
CA LEU A 184 -21.56 16.77 14.74
C LEU A 184 -20.68 17.79 13.99
N HIS A 185 -19.51 18.10 14.53
CA HIS A 185 -18.58 19.10 14.01
C HIS A 185 -17.15 18.57 14.09
N ALA A 186 -16.32 18.96 13.11
CA ALA A 186 -14.90 18.61 13.02
C ALA A 186 -14.04 19.52 13.90
#